data_AF-A0A6L6F318-F1
#
_entry.id   AF-A0A6L6F318-F1
#
_cell.length_a   1.000
_cell.length_b   1.000
_cell.length_c   1.000
_cell.angle_alpha   90.00
_cell.angle_beta   90.00
_cell.angle_gamma   90.00
#
_symmetry.space_group_name_H-M   'P 1'
#
loop_
_entity.id
_entity.type
_entity.pdbx_description
1 polymer ?
#
loop_
_entity_poly.entity_id
_entity_poly.type
_entity_poly.pdbx_seq_one_letter_code
_entity_poly.pdbx_strand_id
1 'polypeptide(L)'
;MTLTPVITEHWDSPDLYTLDGYRRFGGYRALEKALKLDPDAIITTVKDSGLRGRGGAGFPTGLKWSFVPQNDGKPHYLVVNADESEPGACKDIPIMMANPHSLVEGVIITSFAIRASQAFIYIRGEVPNALRKVA
;
A
#
# COMPACT_ATOMS: atom_id res chain seq x y z
N MET A 1 -3.59 -11.23 24.83
CA MET A 1 -2.92 -10.21 24.02
C MET A 1 -4.00 -9.51 23.20
N THR A 2 -4.22 -8.22 23.43
CA THR A 2 -5.26 -7.45 22.72
C THR A 2 -4.75 -7.12 21.32
N LEU A 3 -5.51 -7.47 20.28
CA LEU A 3 -5.18 -7.06 18.92
C LEU A 3 -5.41 -5.55 18.80
N THR A 4 -4.37 -4.80 18.41
CA THR A 4 -4.50 -3.37 18.12
C THR A 4 -4.83 -3.21 16.64
N PRO A 5 -6.01 -2.70 16.27
CA PRO A 5 -6.33 -2.44 14.87
C PRO A 5 -5.45 -1.30 14.36
N VAL A 6 -4.87 -1.46 13.16
CA VAL A 6 -4.08 -0.42 12.48
C VAL A 6 -4.72 -0.06 11.16
N ILE A 7 -5.00 -1.06 10.30
CA ILE A 7 -5.64 -0.84 9.00
C ILE A 7 -7.12 -0.51 9.16
N THR A 8 -7.78 -1.13 10.15
CA THR A 8 -9.22 -1.03 10.38
C THR A 8 -9.60 -0.08 11.51
N GLU A 9 -8.63 0.62 12.11
CA GLU A 9 -8.82 1.40 13.34
C GLU A 9 -9.95 2.43 13.25
N HIS A 10 -10.14 3.04 12.08
CA HIS A 10 -11.08 4.15 11.87
C HIS A 10 -12.18 3.85 10.85
N TRP A 11 -12.43 2.57 10.53
CA TRP A 11 -13.43 2.19 9.52
C TRP A 11 -14.86 2.67 9.83
N ASP A 12 -15.15 2.94 11.09
CA ASP A 12 -16.45 3.49 11.52
C ASP A 12 -16.63 4.98 11.15
N SER A 13 -15.57 5.66 10.68
CA SER A 13 -15.66 7.05 10.21
C SER A 13 -16.27 7.10 8.80
N PRO A 14 -17.45 7.71 8.61
CA PRO A 14 -18.22 7.61 7.37
C PRO A 14 -17.54 8.26 6.16
N ASP A 15 -16.60 9.18 6.40
CA ASP A 15 -15.89 9.97 5.39
C ASP A 15 -14.40 9.57 5.27
N LEU A 16 -13.95 8.46 5.89
CA LEU A 16 -12.53 8.04 5.89
C LEU A 16 -11.96 7.90 4.48
N TYR A 17 -12.82 7.59 3.51
CA TYR A 17 -12.42 7.43 2.11
C TYR A 17 -12.10 8.75 1.39
N THR A 18 -12.37 9.90 2.01
CA THR A 18 -12.02 11.21 1.47
C THR A 18 -10.63 11.63 1.93
N LEU A 19 -10.01 12.55 1.18
CA LEU A 19 -8.69 13.09 1.54
C LEU A 19 -8.71 13.76 2.92
N ASP A 20 -9.74 14.55 3.21
CA ASP A 20 -9.89 15.25 4.48
C ASP A 20 -10.14 14.28 5.64
N GLY A 21 -10.98 13.25 5.42
CA GLY A 21 -11.22 12.19 6.39
C GLY A 21 -9.94 11.45 6.75
N TYR A 22 -9.14 11.04 5.76
CA TYR A 22 -7.87 10.35 5.99
C TYR A 22 -6.84 11.25 6.71
N ARG A 23 -6.72 12.53 6.31
CA ARG A 23 -5.81 13.49 6.94
C ARG A 23 -6.17 13.82 8.38
N ARG A 24 -7.45 13.84 8.73
CA ARG A 24 -7.92 14.10 10.11
C ARG A 24 -7.34 13.10 11.11
N PHE A 25 -7.15 11.85 10.69
CA PHE A 25 -6.54 10.80 11.51
C PHE A 25 -5.01 10.70 11.33
N GLY A 26 -4.38 11.69 10.71
CA GLY A 26 -2.93 11.73 10.50
C GLY A 26 -2.45 10.98 9.26
N GLY A 27 -3.33 10.66 8.30
CA GLY A 27 -2.94 10.14 7.00
C GLY A 27 -1.94 11.05 6.28
N TYR A 28 -1.06 10.46 5.47
CA TYR A 28 0.07 11.09 4.78
C TYR A 28 1.23 11.57 5.66
N ARG A 29 1.16 11.46 6.99
CA ARG A 29 2.32 11.74 7.88
C ARG A 29 3.47 10.75 7.67
N ALA A 30 3.15 9.48 7.38
CA ALA A 30 4.17 8.49 7.10
C ALA A 30 4.86 8.77 5.75
N LEU A 31 4.11 9.23 4.75
CA LEU A 31 4.66 9.71 3.49
C LEU A 31 5.62 10.89 3.69
N GLU A 32 5.22 11.91 4.45
CA GLU A 32 6.08 13.06 4.74
C GLU A 32 7.40 12.66 5.41
N LYS A 33 7.36 11.65 6.29
CA LYS A 33 8.57 11.06 6.90
C LYS A 33 9.38 10.29 5.87
N ALA A 34 8.75 9.44 5.07
CA ALA A 34 9.40 8.60 4.08
C ALA A 34 10.19 9.42 3.04
N LEU A 35 9.61 10.52 2.55
CA LEU A 35 10.26 11.40 1.56
C LEU A 35 11.52 12.11 2.08
N LYS A 36 11.74 12.13 3.41
CA LYS A 36 12.93 12.70 4.05
C LYS A 36 14.00 11.64 4.34
N LEU A 37 13.69 10.36 4.14
CA LEU A 37 14.61 9.26 4.34
C LEU A 37 15.29 8.91 3.03
N ASP A 38 16.48 8.30 3.15
CA ASP A 38 17.08 7.61 2.03
C ASP A 38 16.19 6.42 1.60
N PRO A 39 15.91 6.23 0.30
CA PRO A 39 15.08 5.12 -0.17
C PRO A 39 15.56 3.73 0.29
N ASP A 40 16.88 3.51 0.41
CA ASP A 40 17.43 2.23 0.87
C ASP A 40 17.21 2.03 2.38
N ALA A 41 17.12 3.11 3.15
CA ALA A 41 16.72 3.04 4.56
C ALA A 41 15.26 2.57 4.72
N ILE A 42 14.38 2.91 3.77
CA ILE A 42 12.99 2.42 3.76
C ILE A 42 12.97 0.92 3.45
N ILE A 43 13.74 0.46 2.45
CA ILE A 43 13.87 -0.97 2.12
C ILE A 43 14.36 -1.75 3.34
N THR A 44 15.40 -1.25 4.02
CA THR A 44 15.94 -1.85 5.24
C THR A 44 14.89 -1.92 6.34
N THR A 45 14.15 -0.83 6.59
CA THR A 45 13.06 -0.80 7.58
C THR A 45 12.01 -1.88 7.31
N VAL A 46 11.60 -2.06 6.05
CA VAL A 46 10.62 -3.09 5.66
C VAL A 46 11.20 -4.49 5.79
N LYS A 47 12.49 -4.69 5.48
CA LYS A 47 13.18 -5.96 5.68
C LYS A 47 13.23 -6.35 7.16
N ASP A 48 13.60 -5.41 8.03
CA ASP A 48 13.72 -5.62 9.48
C ASP A 48 12.36 -5.82 10.16
N SER A 49 11.28 -5.27 9.58
CA SER A 49 9.91 -5.49 10.06
C SER A 49 9.42 -6.95 9.91
N GLY A 50 10.10 -7.75 9.08
CA GLY A 50 9.68 -9.11 8.76
C GLY A 50 8.38 -9.18 7.94
N LEU A 51 7.98 -8.09 7.27
CA LEU A 51 6.77 -8.06 6.44
C LEU A 51 6.85 -9.12 5.33
N ARG A 52 5.82 -9.98 5.29
CA ARG A 52 5.65 -11.03 4.28
C ARG A 52 4.51 -10.68 3.34
N GLY A 53 4.60 -11.16 2.09
CA GLY A 53 3.56 -10.99 1.08
C GLY A 53 2.20 -11.53 1.55
N ARG A 54 1.15 -10.71 1.40
CA ARG A 54 -0.22 -11.01 1.86
C ARG A 54 -1.16 -11.54 0.77
N GLY A 55 -0.66 -11.70 -0.47
CA GLY A 55 -1.38 -12.33 -1.58
C GLY A 55 -1.18 -13.84 -1.69
N GLY A 56 -0.88 -14.54 -0.59
CA GLY A 56 -0.73 -16.01 -0.56
C GLY A 56 0.71 -16.53 -0.62
N ALA A 57 1.61 -15.92 -1.40
CA ALA A 57 2.98 -16.43 -1.58
C ALA A 57 3.86 -16.36 -0.31
N GLY A 58 3.60 -15.41 0.60
CA GLY A 58 4.34 -15.29 1.86
C GLY A 58 5.83 -14.96 1.74
N PHE A 59 6.31 -14.48 0.58
CA PHE A 59 7.71 -14.10 0.38
C PHE A 59 8.06 -12.82 1.18
N PRO A 60 9.25 -12.69 1.78
CA PRO A 60 9.66 -11.48 2.50
C PRO A 60 9.69 -10.24 1.59
N THR A 61 8.87 -9.23 1.89
CA THR A 61 8.66 -8.06 1.03
C THR A 61 9.93 -7.22 0.91
N GLY A 62 10.63 -6.96 2.01
CA GLY A 62 11.87 -6.18 1.98
C GLY A 62 12.98 -6.83 1.15
N LEU A 63 13.09 -8.17 1.20
CA LEU A 63 14.01 -8.92 0.34
C LEU A 63 13.62 -8.81 -1.14
N LYS A 64 12.32 -8.93 -1.45
CA LYS A 64 11.81 -8.77 -2.82
C LYS A 64 12.18 -7.40 -3.38
N TRP A 65 12.05 -6.33 -2.59
CA TRP A 65 12.41 -4.98 -3.03
C TRP A 65 13.91 -4.84 -3.32
N SER A 66 14.76 -5.49 -2.54
CA SER A 66 16.22 -5.46 -2.75
C SER A 66 16.71 -6.12 -4.05
N PHE A 67 15.86 -6.93 -4.70
CA PHE A 67 16.18 -7.53 -6.01
C PHE A 67 15.93 -6.59 -7.19
N VAL A 68 15.17 -5.50 -6.98
CA VAL A 68 15.01 -4.48 -8.02
C VAL A 68 16.35 -3.76 -8.16
N PRO A 69 16.97 -3.75 -9.35
CA PRO A 69 18.19 -2.97 -9.57
C PRO A 69 17.95 -1.52 -9.19
N GLN A 70 18.87 -0.87 -8.48
CA GLN A 70 18.76 0.54 -8.14
C GLN A 70 19.73 1.34 -9.00
N ASN A 71 19.30 2.51 -9.49
CA ASN A 71 20.14 3.42 -10.29
C ASN A 71 20.70 2.81 -11.59
N ASP A 72 20.00 1.87 -12.22
CA ASP A 72 20.41 1.25 -13.49
C ASP A 72 20.04 2.09 -14.73
N GLY A 73 19.44 3.27 -14.51
CA GLY A 73 19.01 4.21 -15.55
C GLY A 73 17.74 3.78 -16.31
N LYS A 74 17.07 2.70 -15.88
CA LYS A 74 15.86 2.19 -16.55
C LYS A 74 14.59 2.64 -15.82
N PRO A 75 13.45 2.70 -16.53
CA PRO A 75 12.17 2.93 -15.88
C PRO A 75 11.77 1.72 -15.04
N HIS A 76 11.40 1.98 -13.78
CA HIS A 76 10.79 0.99 -12.90
C HIS A 76 9.30 1.25 -12.73
N TYR A 77 8.56 0.16 -12.53
CA TYR A 77 7.13 0.15 -12.39
C TYR A 77 6.71 -0.57 -11.11
N LEU A 78 5.76 0.00 -10.40
CA LEU A 78 5.06 -0.69 -9.32
C LEU A 78 3.74 -1.23 -9.83
N VAL A 79 3.45 -2.50 -9.54
CA VAL A 79 2.13 -3.10 -9.82
C VAL A 79 1.52 -3.55 -8.51
N VAL A 80 0.37 -2.96 -8.17
CA VAL A 80 -0.49 -3.41 -7.08
C VAL A 80 -1.48 -4.41 -7.64
N ASN A 81 -1.38 -5.65 -7.16
CA ASN A 81 -2.39 -6.66 -7.43
C ASN A 81 -3.55 -6.49 -6.44
N ALA A 82 -4.65 -5.88 -6.89
CA ALA A 82 -5.91 -5.78 -6.16
C ALA A 82 -7.01 -6.65 -6.80
N ASP A 83 -6.61 -7.72 -7.49
CA ASP A 83 -7.50 -8.78 -7.95
C ASP A 83 -7.80 -9.78 -6.83
N GLU A 84 -8.77 -9.44 -5.99
CA GLU A 84 -9.29 -10.33 -4.95
C GLU A 84 -10.34 -11.28 -5.55
N SER A 85 -9.86 -12.38 -6.13
CA SER A 85 -10.69 -13.37 -6.85
C SER A 85 -10.77 -14.75 -6.19
N GLU A 86 -9.96 -15.02 -5.17
CA GLU A 86 -10.02 -16.27 -4.42
C GLU A 86 -11.34 -16.37 -3.63
N PRO A 87 -12.12 -17.48 -3.75
CA PRO A 87 -13.34 -17.66 -2.99
C PRO A 87 -13.09 -17.57 -1.47
N GLY A 88 -13.85 -16.71 -0.78
CA GLY A 88 -13.72 -16.49 0.65
C GLY A 88 -12.71 -15.41 1.04
N ALA A 89 -11.89 -14.89 0.11
CA ALA A 89 -11.09 -13.70 0.35
C ALA A 89 -11.97 -12.44 0.31
N CYS A 90 -11.94 -11.66 1.40
CA CYS A 90 -12.69 -10.40 1.53
C CYS A 90 -11.93 -9.46 2.48
N LYS A 91 -10.73 -9.05 2.08
CA LYS A 91 -9.85 -8.18 2.85
C LYS A 91 -9.43 -6.94 2.07
N ASP A 92 -9.13 -7.07 0.78
CA ASP A 92 -8.55 -5.97 0.00
C ASP A 92 -9.66 -5.03 -0.51
N ILE A 93 -10.76 -5.58 -1.01
CA ILE A 93 -11.90 -4.80 -1.50
C ILE A 93 -12.49 -3.92 -0.37
N PRO A 94 -12.76 -4.43 0.85
CA PRO A 94 -13.19 -3.58 1.96
C PRO A 94 -12.21 -2.46 2.32
N ILE A 95 -10.89 -2.72 2.30
CA ILE A 95 -9.88 -1.67 2.55
C ILE A 95 -9.99 -0.56 1.50
N MET A 96 -10.05 -0.90 0.21
CA MET A 96 -10.19 0.08 -0.86
C MET A 96 -11.51 0.85 -0.80
N MET A 97 -12.58 0.23 -0.28
CA MET A 97 -13.86 0.90 -0.10
C MET A 97 -13.88 1.84 1.12
N ALA A 98 -13.25 1.45 2.23
CA ALA A 98 -13.28 2.23 3.47
C ALA A 98 -12.18 3.29 3.54
N ASN A 99 -10.96 2.94 3.12
CA ASN A 99 -9.74 3.73 3.28
C ASN A 99 -8.80 3.64 2.06
N PRO A 100 -9.23 4.06 0.85
CA PRO A 100 -8.41 4.08 -0.37
C PRO A 100 -7.10 4.85 -0.21
N HIS A 101 -7.09 5.95 0.54
CA HIS A 101 -5.89 6.77 0.71
C HIS A 101 -4.75 6.04 1.44
N SER A 102 -5.05 5.07 2.31
CA SER A 102 -4.02 4.20 2.92
C SER A 102 -3.27 3.36 1.89
N LEU A 103 -3.97 2.85 0.87
CA LEU A 103 -3.36 2.15 -0.26
C LEU A 103 -2.50 3.11 -1.07
N VAL A 104 -3.04 4.28 -1.42
CA VAL A 104 -2.33 5.30 -2.21
C VAL A 104 -1.05 5.76 -1.50
N GLU A 105 -1.10 6.01 -0.19
CA GLU A 105 0.08 6.36 0.61
C GLU A 105 1.14 5.25 0.56
N GLY A 106 0.73 3.99 0.74
CA GLY A 106 1.62 2.84 0.62
C GLY A 106 2.24 2.69 -0.78
N VAL A 107 1.47 2.97 -1.83
CA VAL A 107 1.94 2.98 -3.23
C VAL A 107 3.02 4.02 -3.42
N ILE A 108 2.81 5.26 -2.96
CA ILE A 108 3.78 6.34 -3.12
C ILE A 108 5.08 6.00 -2.37
N ILE A 109 4.99 5.55 -1.11
CA ILE A 109 6.16 5.18 -0.30
C ILE A 109 6.94 4.03 -0.96
N THR A 110 6.23 3.01 -1.44
CA THR A 110 6.84 1.86 -2.11
C THR A 110 7.53 2.28 -3.40
N SER A 111 6.86 3.07 -4.24
CA SER A 111 7.42 3.60 -5.48
C SER A 111 8.68 4.44 -5.24
N PHE A 112 8.66 5.29 -4.20
CA PHE A 112 9.83 6.06 -3.80
C PHE A 112 11.00 5.15 -3.38
N ALA A 113 10.73 4.14 -2.55
CA ALA A 113 11.76 3.19 -2.07
C ALA A 113 12.45 2.44 -3.23
N ILE A 114 11.69 2.00 -4.24
CA ILE A 114 12.23 1.22 -5.38
C ILE A 114 12.60 2.08 -6.60
N ARG A 115 12.55 3.41 -6.47
CA ARG A 115 12.69 4.38 -7.57
C ARG A 115 11.79 4.09 -8.79
N ALA A 116 10.56 3.66 -8.55
CA ALA A 116 9.54 3.55 -9.60
C ALA A 116 8.86 4.90 -9.84
N SER A 117 8.91 5.37 -11.08
CA SER A 117 8.25 6.63 -11.49
C SER A 117 6.79 6.43 -11.90
N GLN A 118 6.38 5.18 -12.12
CA GLN A 118 5.00 4.83 -12.50
C GLN A 118 4.49 3.67 -11.66
N ALA A 119 3.21 3.73 -11.31
CA ALA A 119 2.51 2.69 -10.57
C ALA A 119 1.17 2.37 -11.23
N PHE A 120 0.80 1.10 -11.23
CA PHE A 120 -0.47 0.60 -11.73
C PHE A 120 -1.18 -0.16 -10.62
N ILE A 121 -2.48 0.10 -10.44
CA ILE A 121 -3.33 -0.65 -9.52
C ILE A 121 -4.33 -1.42 -10.38
N TYR A 122 -4.18 -2.74 -10.41
CA TYR A 122 -5.11 -3.61 -11.12
C TYR A 122 -6.24 -4.02 -10.18
N ILE A 123 -7.43 -3.48 -10.40
CA ILE A 123 -8.66 -3.81 -9.67
C ILE A 123 -9.57 -4.59 -10.61
N ARG A 124 -10.10 -5.72 -10.13
CA ARG A 124 -11.03 -6.55 -10.91
C ARG A 124 -12.31 -5.81 -11.30
N GLY A 125 -12.91 -6.20 -12.42
CA GLY A 125 -14.06 -5.51 -13.02
C GLY A 125 -15.36 -5.59 -12.20
N GLU A 126 -15.46 -6.57 -11.30
CA GLU A 126 -16.68 -6.84 -10.52
C GLU A 126 -16.90 -5.88 -9.34
N VAL A 127 -15.94 -5.00 -9.02
CA VAL A 127 -15.99 -4.12 -7.85
C VAL A 127 -15.93 -2.63 -8.20
N PRO A 128 -16.91 -2.11 -8.96
CA PRO A 128 -16.86 -0.75 -9.49
C PRO A 128 -16.83 0.34 -8.41
N ASN A 129 -17.32 0.05 -7.19
CA ASN A 129 -17.27 1.00 -6.08
C ASN A 129 -15.86 1.18 -5.50
N ALA A 130 -15.07 0.11 -5.41
CA ALA A 130 -13.67 0.20 -5.02
C ALA A 130 -12.87 0.97 -6.07
N LEU A 131 -13.09 0.66 -7.36
CA LEU A 131 -12.47 1.37 -8.48
C LEU A 131 -12.71 2.89 -8.40
N ARG A 132 -13.96 3.33 -8.21
CA ARG A 132 -14.32 4.76 -8.12
C ARG A 132 -13.73 5.50 -6.92
N LYS A 133 -13.36 4.80 -5.86
CA LYS A 133 -12.78 5.41 -4.65
C LYS A 133 -11.26 5.50 -4.71
N VAL A 134 -10.62 4.63 -5.50
CA VAL A 134 -9.17 4.60 -5.68
C VAL A 134 -8.71 5.50 -6.83
N ALA A 135 -9.53 5.61 -7.89
CA ALA A 135 -9.27 6.48 -9.05
C ALA A 135 -9.57 7.95 -8.75
#